data_AF-A0A1Y2P0B0-F1
#
_entry.id   AF-A0A1Y2P0B0-F1
#
_cell.length_a   1.000
_cell.length_b   1.000
_cell.length_c   1.000
_cell.angle_alpha   90.00
_cell.angle_beta   90.00
_cell.angle_gamma   90.00
#
_symmetry.space_group_name_H-M   'P 1'
#
loop_
_entity.id
_entity.type
_entity.pdbx_description
1 polymer ?
#
loop_
_entity_poly.entity_id
_entity_poly.type
_entity_poly.pdbx_seq_one_letter_code
_entity_poly.pdbx_strand_id
1 'polypeptide(L)'
;MSAARKPVRMCVRCARITDDPVVVSEVHQATGPGFNVYACSTCAPHFPPVPDVLDLLEEALASRRTTEEITADSRASGRTQECESGEHDECTPMEVYESDDPAPDELPFFSITCTCHSA
;
A
#
# COMPACT_ATOMS: atom_id res chain seq x y z
N MET A 1 -10.47 11.27 -47.56
CA MET A 1 -9.72 10.68 -46.43
C MET A 1 -9.24 11.82 -45.55
N SER A 2 -9.82 12.01 -44.36
CA SER A 2 -9.36 13.05 -43.44
C SER A 2 -8.02 12.62 -42.88
N ALA A 3 -6.99 13.47 -42.98
CA ALA A 3 -5.72 13.22 -42.32
C ALA A 3 -5.96 13.05 -40.81
N ALA A 4 -5.41 12.00 -40.21
CA ALA A 4 -5.48 11.80 -38.77
C ALA A 4 -4.82 13.01 -38.08
N ARG A 5 -5.54 13.67 -37.17
CA ARG A 5 -5.03 14.83 -36.45
C ARG A 5 -3.92 14.35 -35.51
N LYS A 6 -2.70 14.87 -35.66
CA LYS A 6 -1.59 14.51 -34.76
C LYS A 6 -1.93 14.90 -33.32
N PRO A 7 -1.66 14.03 -32.34
CA PRO A 7 -1.81 14.38 -30.94
C PRO A 7 -0.79 15.46 -30.57
N VAL A 8 -1.27 16.62 -30.13
CA VAL A 8 -0.42 17.70 -29.63
C VAL A 8 -0.57 17.85 -28.14
N ARG A 9 0.54 17.90 -27.40
CA ARG A 9 0.58 18.08 -25.95
C ARG A 9 1.69 19.05 -25.56
N MET A 10 1.54 19.71 -24.41
CA MET A 10 2.63 20.48 -23.82
C MET A 10 3.58 19.53 -23.08
N CYS A 11 4.88 19.69 -23.30
CA CYS A 11 5.90 18.98 -22.52
C CYS A 11 5.99 19.57 -21.11
N VAL A 12 5.82 18.73 -20.08
CA VAL A 12 5.88 19.15 -18.67
C VAL A 12 7.24 19.72 -18.25
N ARG A 13 8.34 19.31 -18.91
CA ARG A 13 9.70 19.74 -18.57
C ARG A 13 10.09 21.07 -19.20
N CYS A 14 9.89 21.22 -20.51
CA CYS A 14 10.37 22.38 -21.27
C CYS A 14 9.25 23.36 -21.68
N ALA A 15 8.00 23.09 -21.30
CA ALA A 15 6.81 23.89 -21.57
C ALA A 15 6.50 24.16 -23.05
N ARG A 16 7.14 23.43 -23.99
CA ARG A 16 6.86 23.55 -25.43
C ARG A 16 5.77 22.57 -25.87
N ILE A 17 4.93 22.99 -26.81
CA ILE A 17 3.99 22.10 -27.52
C ILE A 17 4.78 21.16 -28.43
N THR A 18 4.45 19.87 -28.39
CA THR A 18 5.04 18.82 -29.23
C THR A 18 3.93 18.03 -29.93
N ASP A 19 4.20 17.59 -31.16
CA ASP A 19 3.38 16.65 -31.93
C ASP A 19 3.86 15.19 -31.80
N ASP A 20 4.86 14.95 -30.94
CA ASP A 20 5.42 13.65 -30.57
C ASP A 20 5.47 13.50 -29.02
N PRO A 21 4.30 13.41 -28.36
CA PRO A 21 4.22 13.35 -26.91
C PRO A 21 4.43 11.93 -26.36
N VAL A 22 5.30 11.81 -25.36
CA VAL A 22 5.56 10.57 -24.60
C VAL A 22 4.94 10.69 -23.21
N VAL A 23 4.19 9.67 -22.76
CA VAL A 23 3.66 9.61 -21.39
C VAL A 23 4.81 9.32 -20.43
N VAL A 24 4.95 10.14 -19.39
CA VAL A 24 6.03 10.01 -18.39
C VAL A 24 5.50 9.81 -16.97
N SER A 25 4.20 9.98 -16.75
CA SER A 25 3.53 9.70 -15.48
C SER A 25 2.02 9.67 -15.71
N GLU A 26 1.32 8.85 -14.94
CA GLU A 26 -0.13 8.79 -14.88
C GLU A 26 -0.57 9.26 -13.49
N VAL A 27 -1.47 10.24 -13.45
CA VAL A 27 -1.98 10.79 -12.19
C VAL A 27 -3.32 10.17 -11.91
N HIS A 28 -3.37 9.31 -10.89
CA HIS A 28 -4.61 8.81 -10.31
C HIS A 28 -5.14 9.81 -9.28
N GLN A 29 -6.46 10.02 -9.25
CA GLN A 29 -7.10 10.90 -8.28
C GLN A 29 -8.17 10.14 -7.51
N ALA A 30 -8.35 10.50 -6.22
CA ALA A 30 -9.40 9.94 -5.38
C ALA A 30 -10.81 10.32 -5.88
N THR A 31 -10.93 11.45 -6.57
CA THR A 31 -12.19 11.94 -7.15
C THR A 31 -11.95 12.52 -8.54
N GLY A 32 -12.83 12.18 -9.48
CA GLY A 32 -12.72 12.62 -10.88
C GLY A 32 -11.79 11.74 -11.72
N PRO A 33 -11.67 12.03 -13.03
CA PRO A 33 -10.79 11.27 -13.91
C PRO A 33 -9.32 11.61 -13.65
N GLY A 34 -8.48 10.58 -13.61
CA GLY A 34 -7.04 10.75 -13.70
C GLY A 34 -6.60 11.38 -15.04
N PHE A 35 -5.33 11.74 -15.13
CA PHE A 35 -4.77 12.29 -16.37
C PHE A 35 -3.31 11.90 -16.59
N ASN A 36 -2.91 11.88 -17.86
CA ASN A 36 -1.55 11.52 -18.26
C ASN A 36 -0.68 12.79 -18.38
N VAL A 37 0.53 12.70 -17.86
CA VAL A 37 1.57 13.72 -17.95
C VAL A 37 2.46 13.38 -19.14
N TYR A 38 2.71 14.38 -19.99
CA TYR A 38 3.46 14.21 -21.23
C TYR A 38 4.79 14.97 -21.22
N ALA A 39 5.81 14.39 -21.84
CA ALA A 39 7.06 15.05 -22.21
C ALA A 39 7.27 14.94 -23.73
N CYS A 40 8.08 15.82 -24.32
CA CYS A 40 8.56 15.58 -25.69
C CYS A 40 9.59 14.44 -25.69
N SER A 41 9.78 13.78 -26.84
CA SER A 41 10.73 12.68 -26.99
C SER A 41 12.16 13.00 -26.57
N THR A 42 12.62 14.25 -26.70
CA THR A 42 13.93 14.67 -26.18
C THR A 42 13.98 14.77 -24.65
N CYS A 43 12.86 15.11 -24.01
CA CYS A 43 12.80 15.28 -22.56
C CYS A 43 12.43 14.00 -21.81
N ALA A 44 11.74 13.05 -22.48
CA ALA A 44 11.26 11.82 -21.86
C ALA A 44 12.35 10.98 -21.15
N PRO A 45 13.58 10.82 -21.67
CA PRO A 45 14.62 10.04 -21.01
C PRO A 45 15.10 10.59 -19.65
N HIS A 46 14.69 11.81 -19.26
CA HIS A 46 15.01 12.38 -17.96
C HIS A 46 14.02 12.02 -16.86
N PHE A 47 12.94 11.31 -17.19
CA PHE A 47 11.97 10.81 -16.23
C PHE A 47 12.25 9.32 -15.95
N PRO A 48 11.98 8.85 -14.72
CA PRO A 48 11.96 7.41 -14.48
C PRO A 48 10.95 6.74 -15.43
N PRO A 49 11.21 5.50 -15.87
CA PRO A 49 10.24 4.76 -16.66
C PRO A 49 8.94 4.63 -15.87
N VAL A 50 7.80 4.77 -16.55
CA VAL A 50 6.51 4.46 -15.94
C VAL A 50 6.51 2.96 -15.64
N PRO A 51 6.30 2.55 -14.38
CA PRO A 51 6.32 1.14 -14.01
C PRO A 51 5.22 0.38 -14.74
N ASP A 52 5.55 -0.80 -15.25
CA ASP A 52 4.55 -1.69 -15.85
C ASP A 52 3.70 -2.31 -14.73
N VAL A 53 2.39 -2.41 -14.97
CA VAL A 53 1.45 -2.94 -13.97
C VAL A 53 1.72 -4.41 -13.66
N LEU A 54 2.24 -5.19 -14.61
CA LEU A 54 2.61 -6.58 -14.41
C LEU A 54 3.85 -6.70 -13.53
N ASP A 55 4.86 -5.84 -13.76
CA ASP A 55 6.06 -5.79 -12.91
C ASP A 55 5.67 -5.48 -11.45
N LEU A 56 4.79 -4.50 -11.23
CA LEU A 56 4.29 -4.15 -9.90
C LEU A 56 3.50 -5.30 -9.24
N LEU A 57 2.73 -6.07 -10.04
CA LEU A 57 2.00 -7.24 -9.57
C LEU A 57 2.97 -8.35 -9.14
N GLU A 58 4.01 -8.60 -9.92
CA GLU A 58 5.04 -9.58 -9.60
C GLU A 58 5.82 -9.20 -8.33
N GLU A 59 6.18 -7.93 -8.17
CA GLU A 59 6.81 -7.41 -6.94
C GLU A 59 5.89 -7.55 -5.72
N ALA A 60 4.60 -7.26 -5.88
CA ALA A 60 3.60 -7.41 -4.82
C ALA A 60 3.39 -8.88 -4.45
N LEU A 61 3.45 -9.80 -5.43
CA LEU A 61 3.38 -11.24 -5.20
C LEU A 61 4.67 -11.78 -4.55
N ALA A 62 5.83 -11.29 -4.98
CA ALA A 62 7.13 -11.64 -4.37
C ALA A 62 7.24 -11.14 -2.93
N SER A 63 6.65 -9.97 -2.65
CA SER A 63 6.58 -9.39 -1.31
C SER A 63 5.32 -9.79 -0.55
N ARG A 64 4.55 -10.77 -1.07
CA ARG A 64 3.28 -11.17 -0.49
C ARG A 64 3.54 -11.93 0.80
N ARG A 65 3.18 -11.31 1.91
CA ARG A 65 3.14 -11.96 3.21
C ARG A 65 1.89 -12.83 3.29
N THR A 66 2.04 -14.04 3.80
CA THR A 66 0.90 -14.89 4.13
C THR A 66 0.13 -14.31 5.31
N THR A 67 -1.16 -14.61 5.41
CA THR A 67 -1.98 -14.24 6.58
C THR A 67 -1.36 -14.75 7.88
N GLU A 68 -0.71 -15.92 7.83
CA GLU A 68 -0.01 -16.52 8.98
C GLU A 68 1.21 -15.68 9.39
N GLU A 69 2.04 -15.24 8.45
CA GLU A 69 3.19 -14.36 8.71
C GLU A 69 2.77 -12.96 9.17
N ILE A 70 1.66 -12.44 8.67
CA ILE A 70 1.09 -11.15 9.15
C ILE A 70 0.61 -11.31 10.59
N THR A 71 -0.05 -12.43 10.91
CA THR A 71 -0.55 -12.71 12.27
C THR A 71 0.61 -12.94 13.25
N ALA A 72 1.65 -13.66 12.82
CA ALA A 72 2.83 -13.92 13.65
C ALA A 72 3.59 -12.62 14.00
N ASP A 73 3.75 -11.71 13.05
CA ASP A 73 4.39 -10.40 13.26
C ASP A 73 3.54 -9.44 14.10
N SER A 74 2.22 -9.48 13.91
CA SER A 74 1.25 -8.75 14.75
C SER A 74 1.35 -9.21 16.22
N ARG A 75 1.40 -10.53 16.45
CA ARG A 75 1.62 -11.10 17.79
C ARG A 75 2.99 -10.76 18.36
N ALA A 76 4.05 -10.89 17.56
CA ALA A 76 5.41 -10.58 17.99
C ALA A 76 5.61 -9.10 18.32
N SER A 77 4.89 -8.21 17.64
CA SER A 77 4.94 -6.77 17.90
C SER A 77 3.92 -6.28 18.92
N GLY A 78 3.03 -7.15 19.43
CA GLY A 78 1.97 -6.75 20.37
C GLY A 78 0.91 -5.83 19.76
N ARG A 79 0.80 -5.76 18.43
CA ARG A 79 -0.10 -4.86 17.70
C ARG A 79 -1.14 -5.67 16.93
N THR A 80 -2.41 -5.55 17.30
CA THR A 80 -3.55 -6.10 16.53
C THR A 80 -4.25 -5.00 15.74
N GLN A 81 -5.17 -5.36 14.84
CA GLN A 81 -5.98 -4.41 14.05
C GLN A 81 -6.76 -3.41 14.94
N GLU A 82 -7.05 -3.79 16.18
CA GLU A 82 -7.73 -2.95 17.18
C GLU A 82 -6.83 -1.82 17.71
N CYS A 83 -5.50 -1.96 17.60
CA CYS A 83 -4.52 -0.91 17.95
C CYS A 83 -4.30 0.09 16.81
N GLU A 84 -4.61 -0.29 15.56
CA GLU A 84 -4.31 0.51 14.36
C GLU A 84 -5.20 1.77 14.23
N SER A 85 -6.23 1.95 15.07
CA SER A 85 -6.98 3.22 15.16
C SER A 85 -6.19 4.35 15.83
N GLY A 86 -5.02 4.05 16.42
CA GLY A 86 -4.11 5.04 17.00
C GLY A 86 -4.48 5.52 18.40
N GLU A 87 -5.34 4.79 19.12
CA GLU A 87 -5.76 5.13 20.48
C GLU A 87 -4.86 4.50 21.57
N HIS A 88 -3.96 3.56 21.23
CA HIS A 88 -3.18 2.78 22.20
C HIS A 88 -1.78 2.37 21.69
N ASP A 89 -0.82 2.24 22.61
CA ASP A 89 0.60 1.96 22.30
C ASP A 89 1.03 0.49 22.49
N GLU A 90 0.32 -0.30 23.31
CA GLU A 90 0.62 -1.73 23.57
C GLU A 90 -0.63 -2.55 23.98
N CYS A 91 -0.72 -3.81 23.53
CA CYS A 91 -1.73 -4.78 23.97
C CYS A 91 -1.13 -5.89 24.85
N THR A 92 -1.84 -6.26 25.93
CA THR A 92 -1.66 -7.56 26.60
C THR A 92 -2.80 -8.51 26.21
N PRO A 93 -2.51 -9.71 25.65
CA PRO A 93 -3.52 -10.73 25.40
C PRO A 93 -4.23 -11.14 26.69
N MET A 94 -5.55 -11.27 26.64
CA MET A 94 -6.34 -11.89 27.68
C MET A 94 -6.35 -13.40 27.45
N GLU A 95 -5.73 -14.11 28.38
CA GLU A 95 -5.73 -15.56 28.43
C GLU A 95 -7.07 -16.07 28.96
N VAL A 96 -7.68 -17.03 28.26
CA VAL A 96 -8.92 -17.67 28.70
C VAL A 96 -8.62 -19.08 29.20
N TYR A 97 -8.91 -19.26 30.49
CA TYR A 97 -8.75 -20.50 31.23
C TYR A 97 -10.08 -21.25 31.31
N GLU A 98 -10.02 -22.54 31.61
CA GLU A 98 -11.23 -23.33 31.86
C GLU A 98 -11.77 -23.07 33.27
N SER A 99 -10.89 -22.72 34.22
CA SER A 99 -11.23 -22.32 35.58
C SER A 99 -11.42 -20.80 35.74
N ASP A 100 -12.34 -20.39 36.60
CA ASP A 100 -12.50 -18.99 37.03
C ASP A 100 -11.34 -18.54 37.96
N ASP A 101 -10.65 -19.48 38.62
CA ASP A 101 -9.47 -19.27 39.47
C ASP A 101 -8.37 -20.26 39.07
N PRO A 102 -7.58 -19.96 38.01
CA PRO A 102 -6.59 -20.90 37.49
C PRO A 102 -5.39 -21.07 38.43
N ALA A 103 -4.89 -22.30 38.53
CA ALA A 103 -3.66 -22.59 39.27
C ALA A 103 -2.42 -22.03 38.54
N PRO A 104 -1.29 -21.77 39.24
CA PRO A 104 -0.09 -21.19 38.62
C PRO A 104 0.52 -22.01 37.47
N ASP A 105 0.20 -23.30 37.37
CA ASP A 105 0.66 -24.24 36.36
C ASP A 105 -0.40 -24.59 35.30
N GLU A 106 -1.60 -24.01 35.39
CA GLU A 106 -2.68 -24.21 34.42
C GLU A 106 -2.35 -23.46 33.12
N LEU A 107 -2.46 -24.15 31.98
CA LEU A 107 -2.25 -23.57 30.66
C LEU A 107 -3.58 -23.06 30.10
N PRO A 108 -3.61 -21.86 29.49
CA PRO A 108 -4.84 -21.31 28.92
C PRO A 108 -5.30 -22.12 27.70
N PHE A 109 -6.62 -22.20 27.52
CA PHE A 109 -7.23 -22.91 26.39
C PHE A 109 -6.97 -22.16 25.07
N PHE A 110 -7.01 -20.83 25.12
CA PHE A 110 -6.76 -19.91 24.01
C PHE A 110 -6.72 -18.45 24.50
N SER A 111 -6.00 -17.59 23.79
CA SER A 111 -6.07 -16.14 23.94
C SER A 111 -6.99 -15.56 22.87
N ILE A 112 -8.04 -14.84 23.29
CA ILE A 112 -9.12 -14.40 22.39
C ILE A 112 -9.22 -12.89 22.21
N THR A 113 -8.72 -12.11 23.16
CA THR A 113 -8.98 -10.67 23.19
C THR A 113 -7.77 -9.89 23.65
N CYS A 114 -7.47 -8.81 22.94
CA CYS A 114 -6.42 -7.87 23.29
C CYS A 114 -6.99 -6.77 24.19
N THR A 115 -6.50 -6.63 25.43
CA THR A 115 -6.81 -5.45 26.25
C THR A 115 -5.76 -4.39 26.02
N CYS A 116 -6.15 -3.33 25.31
CA CYS A 116 -5.31 -2.16 25.11
C CYS A 116 -5.26 -1.34 26.40
N HIS A 117 -4.05 -1.00 26.86
CA HIS A 117 -3.86 -0.10 27.99
C HIS A 117 -3.39 1.26 27.49
N SER A 118 -3.89 2.33 28.11
CA SER A 118 -3.32 3.68 27.95
C SER A 118 -1.98 3.74 28.69
N ALA A 119 -0.97 4.38 28.11
CA ALA A 119 0.28 4.70 28.81
C ALA A 119 0.06 5.68 29.98
#